data_AF-A0A3Q8V8P5-F1
#
_entry.id   AF-A0A3Q8V8P5-F1
#
_cell.length_a   1.000
_cell.length_b   1.000
_cell.length_c   1.000
_cell.angle_alpha   90.00
_cell.angle_beta   90.00
_cell.angle_gamma   90.00
#
_symmetry.space_group_name_H-M   'P 1'
#
loop_
_entity.id
_entity.type
_entity.pdbx_description
1 polymer ?
#
loop_
_entity_poly.entity_id
_entity_poly.type
_entity_poly.pdbx_seq_one_letter_code
_entity_poly.pdbx_strand_id
1 'polypeptide(L)'
;MCFQTPVRDRPARPADGTLTLFAVPEQEECPTRLNGPRRLTMPDLVGSRFDKAKETLETLRLDPVFPFHAHTGKALAERDTDDWNVCRQDPGPGTRLSGSESVRLWLIGFGEPCTEPSPDPKPKPKPKPKPKPDPKPSYNSTTGGGSTGGTGSTGGGSSSGGGSSSGGTSGGSGSGGGGQAGVGFGQFCSPVGATAITADGRPAKCFMGKDGRARWGYHSG
;
A
#
# COMPACT_ATOMS: atom_id res chain seq x y z
N MET A 1 37.47 -15.81 12.01
CA MET A 1 37.23 -16.02 10.56
C MET A 1 36.04 -16.95 10.40
N CYS A 2 34.99 -16.51 9.70
CA CYS A 2 33.72 -17.25 9.64
C CYS A 2 33.49 -17.92 8.29
N PHE A 3 33.78 -17.22 7.18
CA PHE A 3 33.57 -17.74 5.83
C PHE A 3 34.68 -17.30 4.88
N GLN A 4 34.79 -18.01 3.76
CA GLN A 4 35.68 -17.65 2.66
C GLN A 4 35.02 -17.92 1.30
N THR A 5 35.40 -17.13 0.30
CA THR A 5 35.07 -17.35 -1.11
C THR A 5 36.38 -17.40 -1.91
N PRO A 6 36.68 -18.52 -2.60
CA PRO A 6 35.89 -19.76 -2.70
C PRO A 6 35.80 -20.51 -1.37
N VAL A 7 34.72 -21.28 -1.18
CA VAL A 7 34.49 -22.07 0.04
C VAL A 7 35.60 -23.11 0.22
N ARG A 8 35.83 -23.54 1.47
CA ARG A 8 36.86 -24.55 1.77
C ARG A 8 36.65 -25.79 0.90
N ASP A 9 37.76 -26.36 0.44
CA ASP A 9 37.82 -27.58 -0.37
C ASP A 9 37.19 -27.47 -1.78
N ARG A 10 36.88 -26.25 -2.25
CA ARG A 10 36.66 -25.97 -3.69
C ARG A 10 38.00 -25.77 -4.38
N PRO A 11 38.29 -26.46 -5.49
CA PRO A 11 39.44 -26.16 -6.33
C PRO A 11 39.30 -24.72 -6.85
N ALA A 12 40.19 -23.83 -6.42
CA ALA A 12 40.34 -22.50 -6.99
C ALA A 12 41.30 -22.59 -8.17
N ARG A 13 40.90 -22.16 -9.37
CA ARG A 13 41.87 -22.04 -10.46
C ARG A 13 42.72 -20.79 -10.18
N PRO A 14 44.02 -20.77 -10.52
CA PRO A 14 44.87 -19.59 -10.31
C PRO A 14 44.37 -18.31 -11.02
N ALA A 15 43.51 -18.45 -12.04
CA ALA A 15 42.86 -17.35 -12.75
C ALA A 15 41.54 -16.88 -12.08
N ASP A 16 41.02 -17.63 -11.10
CA ASP A 16 39.89 -17.25 -10.27
C ASP A 16 40.45 -16.33 -9.17
N GLY A 17 40.29 -15.02 -9.34
CA GLY A 17 40.93 -13.99 -8.53
C GLY A 17 40.63 -13.99 -7.01
N THR A 18 40.97 -12.87 -6.39
CA THR A 18 40.96 -12.54 -4.95
C THR A 18 40.18 -13.48 -4.01
N LEU A 19 40.91 -14.07 -3.05
CA LEU A 19 40.31 -14.75 -1.89
C LEU A 19 39.59 -13.72 -1.01
N THR A 20 38.27 -13.86 -0.87
CA THR A 20 37.48 -13.00 0.03
C THR A 20 37.27 -13.71 1.35
N LEU A 21 37.56 -13.02 2.43
CA LEU A 21 37.49 -13.53 3.79
C LEU A 21 36.48 -12.74 4.61
N PHE A 22 35.57 -13.44 5.29
CA PHE A 22 34.54 -12.83 6.13
C PHE A 22 34.85 -13.13 7.60
N ALA A 23 35.03 -12.08 8.40
CA ALA A 23 35.32 -12.16 9.82
C ALA A 23 34.31 -11.32 10.62
N VAL A 24 34.12 -11.70 11.88
CA VAL A 24 33.38 -10.94 12.90
C VAL A 24 34.35 -10.63 14.05
N PRO A 25 34.08 -9.59 14.87
CA PRO A 25 34.83 -9.33 16.10
C PRO A 25 34.90 -10.56 17.02
N GLU A 26 35.95 -10.68 17.85
CA GLU A 26 36.18 -11.88 18.68
C GLU A 26 35.05 -12.23 19.66
N GLN A 27 34.22 -11.24 20.02
CA GLN A 27 33.10 -11.41 20.95
C GLN A 27 31.78 -11.76 20.25
N GLU A 28 31.76 -11.81 18.92
CA GLU A 28 30.57 -12.13 18.13
C GLU A 28 30.64 -13.56 17.60
N GLU A 29 29.55 -14.31 17.75
CA GLU A 29 29.44 -15.64 17.15
C GLU A 29 29.39 -15.53 15.63
N CYS A 30 30.14 -16.41 14.94
CA CYS A 30 30.07 -16.49 13.49
C CYS A 30 28.63 -16.80 13.04
N PRO A 31 28.04 -15.99 12.13
CA PRO A 31 26.68 -16.24 11.69
C PRO A 31 26.62 -17.57 10.95
N THR A 32 25.52 -18.32 11.05
CA THR A 32 25.38 -19.63 10.38
C THR A 32 25.27 -19.51 8.85
N ARG A 33 24.93 -18.31 8.34
CA ARG A 33 24.86 -17.98 6.91
C ARG A 33 25.29 -16.53 6.69
N LEU A 34 26.12 -16.28 5.68
CA LEU A 34 26.56 -14.92 5.29
C LEU A 34 25.40 -13.97 4.97
N ASN A 35 24.31 -14.49 4.38
CA ASN A 35 23.14 -13.73 3.96
C ASN A 35 21.87 -14.17 4.71
N GLY A 36 21.95 -14.27 6.04
CA GLY A 36 20.77 -14.53 6.87
C GLY A 36 19.72 -13.39 6.76
N PRO A 37 18.45 -13.64 7.11
CA PRO A 37 17.46 -12.56 7.17
C PRO A 37 17.94 -11.50 8.14
N ARG A 38 18.10 -10.25 7.67
CA ARG A 38 18.47 -9.12 8.52
C ARG A 38 17.48 -9.04 9.68
N ARG A 39 17.99 -9.20 10.91
CA ARG A 39 17.19 -8.99 12.12
C ARG A 39 17.10 -7.49 12.37
N LEU A 40 16.15 -6.85 11.71
CA LEU A 40 15.89 -5.44 11.89
C LEU A 40 14.82 -5.25 12.97
N THR A 41 15.07 -4.31 13.89
CA THR A 41 14.14 -3.97 14.95
C THR A 41 13.79 -2.50 14.82
N MET A 42 12.52 -2.17 15.01
CA MET A 42 12.05 -0.79 14.97
C MET A 42 12.67 0.02 16.12
N PRO A 43 13.42 1.10 15.83
CA PRO A 43 13.97 1.98 16.86
C PRO A 43 12.85 2.72 17.61
N ASP A 44 13.16 3.21 18.81
CA ASP A 44 12.29 4.16 19.52
C ASP A 44 12.59 5.57 19.02
N LEU A 45 11.63 6.16 18.33
CA LEU A 45 11.68 7.48 17.72
C LEU A 45 10.75 8.46 18.45
N VAL A 46 9.98 8.01 19.44
CA VAL A 46 9.06 8.88 20.18
C VAL A 46 9.86 9.95 20.93
N GLY A 47 9.42 11.20 20.81
CA GLY A 47 10.11 12.37 21.36
C GLY A 47 11.27 12.90 20.49
N SER A 48 11.65 12.18 19.43
CA SER A 48 12.67 12.68 18.48
C SER A 48 12.07 13.67 17.50
N ARG A 49 12.92 14.56 16.96
CA ARG A 49 12.56 15.38 15.80
C ARG A 49 12.39 14.52 14.55
N PHE A 50 11.49 14.94 13.66
CA PHE A 50 11.14 14.18 12.46
C PHE A 50 12.33 14.03 11.49
N ASP A 51 13.15 15.07 11.32
CA ASP A 51 14.38 15.02 10.52
C ASP A 51 15.35 13.93 10.99
N LYS A 52 15.61 13.87 12.31
CA LYS A 52 16.49 12.87 12.93
C LYS A 52 15.89 11.46 12.88
N ALA A 53 14.58 11.37 13.03
CA ALA A 53 13.86 10.11 12.87
C ALA A 53 14.00 9.56 11.44
N LYS A 54 13.88 10.40 10.41
CA LYS A 54 14.07 10.00 9.01
C LYS A 54 15.50 9.54 8.74
N GLU A 55 16.51 10.29 9.17
CA GLU A 55 17.93 9.91 9.02
C GLU A 55 18.22 8.51 9.61
N THR A 56 17.64 8.24 10.79
CA THR A 56 17.73 6.93 11.45
C THR A 56 17.07 5.84 10.60
N LEU A 57 15.85 6.08 10.10
CA LEU A 57 15.11 5.10 9.29
C LEU A 57 15.76 4.84 7.92
N GLU A 58 16.34 5.86 7.29
CA GLU A 58 17.07 5.74 6.01
C GLU A 58 18.34 4.89 6.13
N THR A 59 19.05 5.03 7.25
CA THR A 59 20.22 4.20 7.59
C THR A 59 19.81 2.72 7.70
N LEU A 60 18.60 2.47 8.20
CA LEU A 60 18.01 1.14 8.32
C LEU A 60 17.32 0.65 7.05
N ARG A 61 17.27 1.48 5.98
CA ARG A 61 16.53 1.20 4.73
C ARG A 61 15.05 0.92 4.99
N LEU A 62 14.45 1.71 5.89
CA LEU A 62 13.04 1.67 6.24
C LEU A 62 12.29 2.80 5.55
N ASP A 63 12.05 2.60 4.26
CA ASP A 63 11.26 3.46 3.40
C ASP A 63 10.09 2.67 2.77
N PRO A 64 8.93 3.30 2.55
CA PRO A 64 8.60 4.71 2.76
C PRO A 64 8.14 5.06 4.20
N VAL A 65 8.36 6.33 4.60
CA VAL A 65 7.89 6.93 5.86
C VAL A 65 6.71 7.87 5.58
N PHE A 66 5.62 7.72 6.34
CA PHE A 66 4.39 8.49 6.17
C PHE A 66 4.12 9.36 7.41
N PRO A 67 4.18 10.70 7.28
CA PRO A 67 3.87 11.61 8.38
C PRO A 67 2.37 11.90 8.50
N PHE A 68 1.90 11.98 9.74
CA PHE A 68 0.53 12.33 10.10
C PHE A 68 0.54 13.36 11.22
N HIS A 69 -0.48 14.19 11.31
CA HIS A 69 -0.66 15.08 12.45
C HIS A 69 -1.07 14.28 13.69
N ALA A 70 -0.43 14.50 14.83
CA ALA A 70 -0.66 13.74 16.06
C ALA A 70 -2.12 13.77 16.51
N HIS A 71 -2.72 14.95 16.64
CA HIS A 71 -4.12 15.10 17.05
C HIS A 71 -5.13 14.68 15.98
N THR A 72 -5.02 15.23 14.76
CA THR A 72 -6.07 15.05 13.73
C THR A 72 -5.95 13.76 12.94
N GLY A 73 -4.80 13.08 12.98
CA GLY A 73 -4.52 11.90 12.15
C GLY A 73 -4.48 12.18 10.64
N LYS A 74 -4.53 13.45 10.21
CA LYS A 74 -4.45 13.81 8.79
C LYS A 74 -3.02 13.60 8.28
N ALA A 75 -2.89 13.08 7.07
CA ALA A 75 -1.60 13.01 6.39
C ALA A 75 -1.02 14.42 6.24
N LEU A 76 0.26 14.55 6.57
CA LEU A 76 1.00 15.80 6.41
C LEU A 76 1.76 15.78 5.09
N ALA A 77 1.91 16.94 4.47
CA ALA A 77 2.98 17.11 3.50
C ALA A 77 4.30 17.09 4.26
N GLU A 78 5.32 16.43 3.74
CA GLU A 78 6.63 16.36 4.41
C GLU A 78 7.30 17.74 4.50
N ARG A 79 7.06 18.59 3.49
CA ARG A 79 7.49 19.98 3.50
C ARG A 79 6.89 20.65 4.73
N ASP A 80 7.74 21.23 5.57
CA ASP A 80 7.40 21.95 6.81
C ASP A 80 7.21 21.09 8.08
N THR A 81 7.65 19.82 8.08
CA THR A 81 7.55 18.93 9.25
C THR A 81 8.88 18.55 9.90
N ASP A 82 10.02 19.01 9.37
CA ASP A 82 11.35 18.57 9.81
C ASP A 82 11.65 18.88 11.29
N ASP A 83 11.18 20.04 11.77
CA ASP A 83 11.35 20.47 13.16
C ASP A 83 10.26 19.93 14.12
N TRP A 84 9.32 19.12 13.62
CA TRP A 84 8.22 18.58 14.42
C TRP A 84 8.68 17.36 15.22
N ASN A 85 8.07 17.16 16.39
CA ASN A 85 8.38 16.03 17.26
C ASN A 85 7.48 14.83 16.97
N VAL A 86 8.03 13.63 17.04
CA VAL A 86 7.30 12.37 16.91
C VAL A 86 6.57 12.07 18.23
N CYS A 87 5.24 12.08 18.21
CA CYS A 87 4.42 11.67 19.35
C CYS A 87 4.09 10.18 19.35
N ARG A 88 4.03 9.57 18.16
CA ARG A 88 3.78 8.13 18.01
C ARG A 88 4.43 7.61 16.74
N GLN A 89 4.81 6.35 16.78
CA GLN A 89 5.28 5.58 15.63
C GLN A 89 4.49 4.29 15.46
N ASP A 90 4.42 3.81 14.22
CA ASP A 90 3.91 2.51 13.86
C ASP A 90 4.71 1.97 12.66
N PRO A 91 5.48 0.87 12.79
CA PRO A 91 5.49 -0.07 13.93
C PRO A 91 6.00 0.52 15.25
N GLY A 92 5.56 -0.07 16.37
CA GLY A 92 5.97 0.34 17.71
C GLY A 92 7.45 0.01 17.99
N PRO A 93 8.10 0.68 18.96
CA PRO A 93 9.48 0.41 19.33
C PRO A 93 9.69 -1.08 19.66
N GLY A 94 10.83 -1.65 19.24
CA GLY A 94 11.14 -3.06 19.49
C GLY A 94 10.44 -4.06 18.55
N THR A 95 9.55 -3.61 17.67
CA THR A 95 8.89 -4.50 16.70
C THR A 95 9.92 -5.07 15.73
N ARG A 96 9.90 -6.39 15.49
CA ARG A 96 10.74 -7.02 14.46
C ARG A 96 10.23 -6.66 13.08
N LEU A 97 11.12 -6.16 12.24
CA LEU A 97 10.81 -5.71 10.89
C LEU A 97 11.35 -6.69 9.85
N SER A 98 10.60 -6.88 8.76
CA SER A 98 11.05 -7.67 7.61
C SER A 98 11.87 -6.87 6.59
N GLY A 99 12.00 -5.55 6.77
CA GLY A 99 12.77 -4.65 5.91
C GLY A 99 12.03 -4.10 4.69
N SER A 100 10.72 -4.35 4.56
CA SER A 100 9.87 -3.84 3.46
C SER A 100 8.59 -3.18 3.96
N GLU A 101 8.51 -2.93 5.27
CA GLU A 101 7.32 -2.37 5.91
C GLU A 101 7.35 -0.86 5.89
N SER A 102 6.19 -0.26 5.65
CA SER A 102 6.05 1.19 5.73
C SER A 102 5.91 1.67 7.17
N VAL A 103 6.67 2.72 7.48
CA VAL A 103 6.64 3.39 8.79
C VAL A 103 5.65 4.54 8.74
N ARG A 104 4.83 4.67 9.78
CA ARG A 104 3.93 5.81 10.00
C ARG A 104 4.38 6.55 11.25
N LEU A 105 4.56 7.86 11.13
CA LEU A 105 4.94 8.73 12.25
C LEU A 105 3.86 9.79 12.46
N TRP A 106 3.45 10.00 13.70
CA TRP A 106 2.51 11.03 14.09
C TRP A 106 3.26 12.15 14.78
N LEU A 107 3.15 13.34 14.19
CA LEU A 107 4.00 14.48 14.47
C LEU A 107 3.19 15.61 15.11
N ILE A 108 3.85 16.37 15.98
CA ILE A 108 3.30 17.61 16.53
C ILE A 108 4.30 18.76 16.35
N GLY A 109 3.78 19.97 16.15
CA GLY A 109 4.59 21.17 15.99
C GLY A 109 5.56 21.38 17.15
N PHE A 110 6.63 22.13 16.89
CA PHE A 110 7.64 22.43 17.90
C PHE A 110 7.02 23.14 19.12
N GLY A 111 7.35 22.67 20.32
CA GLY A 111 6.87 23.24 21.59
C GLY A 111 5.47 22.80 22.02
N GLU A 112 4.73 22.10 21.17
CA GLU A 112 3.42 21.56 21.50
C GLU A 112 3.57 20.19 22.17
N PRO A 113 2.93 19.95 23.32
CA PRO A 113 3.07 18.68 24.02
C PRO A 113 2.22 17.59 23.37
N CYS A 114 2.70 16.35 23.41
CA CYS A 114 1.93 15.15 23.00
C CYS A 114 0.83 14.82 24.03
N THR A 115 -0.10 15.75 24.24
CA THR A 115 -1.08 15.73 25.35
C THR A 115 -2.34 14.95 25.04
N GLU A 116 -2.61 14.62 23.78
CA GLU A 116 -3.65 13.66 23.41
C GLU A 116 -3.05 12.42 22.73
N PRO A 117 -3.54 11.22 23.06
CA PRO A 117 -3.16 10.01 22.33
C PRO A 117 -3.60 10.16 20.88
N SER A 118 -2.63 10.05 19.98
CA SER A 118 -2.89 10.09 18.55
C SER A 118 -3.90 9.02 18.14
N PRO A 119 -4.84 9.25 17.20
CA PRO A 119 -5.92 8.31 16.92
C PRO A 119 -5.37 6.97 16.43
N ASP A 120 -5.70 5.86 17.10
CA ASP A 120 -5.13 4.54 16.79
C ASP A 120 -5.32 4.15 15.32
N PRO A 121 -4.26 3.63 14.66
CA PRO A 121 -4.39 3.13 13.31
C PRO A 121 -5.41 1.99 13.27
N LYS A 122 -6.37 2.07 12.34
CA LYS A 122 -7.30 0.96 12.08
C LYS A 122 -6.51 -0.30 11.75
N PRO A 123 -6.82 -1.46 12.36
CA PRO A 123 -6.12 -2.71 12.08
C PRO A 123 -6.12 -3.01 10.58
N LYS A 124 -4.94 -3.30 10.01
CA LYS A 124 -4.84 -3.75 8.62
C LYS A 124 -5.64 -5.06 8.47
N PRO A 125 -6.47 -5.21 7.43
CA PRO A 125 -7.17 -6.46 7.16
C PRO A 125 -6.17 -7.60 7.01
N LYS A 126 -6.39 -8.72 7.70
CA LYS A 126 -5.56 -9.94 7.54
C LYS A 126 -5.51 -10.34 6.05
N PRO A 127 -4.34 -10.74 5.53
CA PRO A 127 -4.23 -11.24 4.16
C PRO A 127 -5.23 -12.39 3.94
N LYS A 128 -6.05 -12.29 2.89
CA LYS A 128 -6.96 -13.39 2.52
C LYS A 128 -6.12 -14.64 2.21
N PRO A 129 -6.55 -15.84 2.68
CA PRO A 129 -5.89 -17.09 2.34
C PRO A 129 -5.75 -17.24 0.82
N LYS A 130 -4.56 -17.64 0.35
CA LYS A 130 -4.34 -17.93 -1.08
C LYS A 130 -5.33 -19.01 -1.53
N PRO A 131 -5.99 -18.84 -2.70
CA PRO A 131 -6.83 -19.87 -3.29
C PRO A 131 -6.05 -21.19 -3.44
N LYS A 132 -6.68 -22.32 -3.09
CA LYS A 132 -6.12 -23.63 -3.38
C LYS A 132 -5.99 -23.79 -4.91
N PRO A 133 -4.90 -24.40 -5.42
CA PRO A 133 -4.77 -24.68 -6.84
C PRO A 133 -5.92 -25.55 -7.34
N ASP A 134 -6.52 -25.17 -8.47
CA ASP A 134 -7.56 -25.98 -9.12
C ASP A 134 -7.00 -27.35 -9.57
N PRO A 135 -7.79 -28.43 -9.48
CA PRO A 135 -7.40 -29.74 -9.97
C PRO A 135 -7.05 -29.69 -11.47
N LYS A 136 -5.88 -30.22 -11.85
CA LYS A 136 -5.51 -30.35 -13.27
C LYS A 136 -6.49 -31.29 -13.99
N PRO A 137 -6.98 -30.94 -15.19
CA PRO A 137 -7.75 -31.88 -16.01
C PRO A 137 -6.88 -33.08 -16.42
N SER A 138 -7.35 -34.28 -16.10
CA SER A 138 -6.81 -35.53 -16.62
C SER A 138 -7.35 -35.74 -18.03
N TYR A 139 -6.48 -35.60 -19.04
CA TYR A 139 -6.77 -36.04 -20.39
C TYR A 139 -6.26 -37.47 -20.56
N ASN A 140 -7.12 -38.44 -20.26
CA ASN A 140 -6.91 -39.81 -20.73
C ASN A 140 -7.35 -39.88 -22.20
N SER A 141 -6.42 -40.31 -23.04
CA SER A 141 -6.66 -40.79 -24.39
C SER A 141 -7.70 -41.91 -24.39
N THR A 142 -8.64 -41.90 -25.35
CA THR A 142 -8.83 -42.97 -26.37
C THR A 142 -10.09 -42.69 -27.21
N THR A 143 -9.91 -42.91 -28.51
CA THR A 143 -10.79 -42.85 -29.66
C THR A 143 -12.11 -43.65 -29.56
N GLY A 144 -13.20 -43.08 -30.09
CA GLY A 144 -14.19 -43.80 -30.91
C GLY A 144 -15.61 -44.00 -30.36
N GLY A 145 -16.59 -43.38 -31.04
CA GLY A 145 -17.88 -44.04 -31.40
C GLY A 145 -19.18 -43.66 -30.66
N GLY A 146 -20.01 -42.82 -31.30
CA GLY A 146 -21.43 -43.13 -31.62
C GLY A 146 -22.58 -42.99 -30.59
N SER A 147 -23.50 -42.06 -30.89
CA SER A 147 -24.98 -42.23 -30.95
C SER A 147 -25.93 -41.79 -29.79
N THR A 148 -26.74 -40.76 -30.14
CA THR A 148 -28.23 -40.60 -30.05
C THR A 148 -29.02 -40.47 -28.73
N GLY A 149 -29.92 -39.46 -28.73
CA GLY A 149 -31.17 -39.34 -27.94
C GLY A 149 -31.02 -38.58 -26.62
N GLY A 150 -31.89 -37.68 -26.15
CA GLY A 150 -33.23 -37.22 -26.53
C GLY A 150 -33.92 -36.64 -25.27
N THR A 151 -34.44 -35.42 -25.38
CA THR A 151 -35.56 -34.75 -24.65
C THR A 151 -35.71 -34.79 -23.13
N GLY A 152 -36.04 -33.63 -22.54
CA GLY A 152 -36.71 -33.54 -21.23
C GLY A 152 -36.74 -32.13 -20.61
N SER A 153 -37.81 -31.36 -20.87
CA SER A 153 -38.13 -30.07 -20.25
C SER A 153 -38.97 -30.24 -18.95
N THR A 154 -39.24 -29.09 -18.30
CA THR A 154 -40.25 -28.78 -17.23
C THR A 154 -39.72 -28.86 -15.79
N GLY A 155 -40.01 -27.96 -14.84
CA GLY A 155 -40.85 -26.74 -14.70
C GLY A 155 -40.56 -26.19 -13.27
N GLY A 156 -41.07 -25.08 -12.72
CA GLY A 156 -41.99 -23.99 -13.05
C GLY A 156 -41.58 -22.76 -12.18
N GLY A 157 -41.98 -21.51 -12.43
CA GLY A 157 -43.32 -20.92 -12.24
C GLY A 157 -43.66 -20.83 -10.74
N SER A 158 -44.02 -19.70 -10.09
CA SER A 158 -44.53 -18.40 -10.54
C SER A 158 -44.52 -17.35 -9.41
N SER A 159 -44.63 -16.08 -9.83
CA SER A 159 -44.99 -14.81 -9.17
C SER A 159 -46.20 -14.85 -8.19
N SER A 160 -46.41 -13.88 -7.27
CA SER A 160 -47.01 -12.54 -7.50
C SER A 160 -47.05 -11.75 -6.18
N GLY A 161 -46.68 -10.46 -6.14
CA GLY A 161 -47.58 -9.29 -6.18
C GLY A 161 -47.22 -8.35 -5.01
N GLY A 162 -47.35 -7.03 -4.99
CA GLY A 162 -47.67 -5.92 -5.89
C GLY A 162 -47.19 -4.65 -5.13
N GLY A 163 -46.66 -3.60 -5.73
CA GLY A 163 -47.40 -2.52 -6.37
C GLY A 163 -46.59 -1.21 -6.25
N SER A 164 -46.62 -0.42 -7.32
CA SER A 164 -45.96 0.89 -7.59
C SER A 164 -46.33 1.96 -6.55
N SER A 165 -45.67 3.10 -6.33
CA SER A 165 -44.90 4.10 -7.12
C SER A 165 -44.39 5.12 -6.07
N SER A 166 -43.36 5.94 -6.18
CA SER A 166 -42.78 6.78 -7.24
C SER A 166 -41.47 7.38 -6.69
N GLY A 167 -40.55 7.80 -7.56
CA GLY A 167 -39.54 8.80 -7.19
C GLY A 167 -38.12 8.53 -7.66
N GLY A 168 -37.77 9.07 -8.83
CA GLY A 168 -36.45 9.67 -9.05
C GLY A 168 -35.35 8.78 -9.62
N THR A 169 -35.30 8.72 -10.95
CA THR A 169 -34.11 8.47 -11.78
C THR A 169 -32.90 9.30 -11.32
N SER A 170 -31.73 8.71 -11.09
CA SER A 170 -30.59 8.61 -12.04
C SER A 170 -29.50 7.83 -11.29
N GLY A 171 -28.98 6.68 -11.75
CA GLY A 171 -28.19 6.51 -12.98
C GLY A 171 -26.85 7.22 -12.81
N GLY A 172 -25.68 6.61 -12.66
CA GLY A 172 -25.24 5.21 -12.68
C GLY A 172 -23.71 5.19 -12.44
N SER A 173 -23.19 3.99 -12.22
CA SER A 173 -21.84 3.44 -12.50
C SER A 173 -20.73 4.43 -12.90
N GLY A 174 -19.53 4.43 -12.31
CA GLY A 174 -18.67 3.26 -12.19
C GLY A 174 -17.57 3.31 -13.27
N SER A 175 -16.31 3.34 -12.81
CA SER A 175 -15.09 2.84 -13.46
C SER A 175 -14.57 3.45 -14.77
N GLY A 176 -13.29 3.86 -14.71
CA GLY A 176 -12.26 3.43 -15.66
C GLY A 176 -12.35 3.85 -17.13
N GLY A 177 -11.39 4.68 -17.56
CA GLY A 177 -10.67 4.51 -18.83
C GLY A 177 -11.41 4.84 -20.14
N GLY A 178 -10.91 5.87 -20.84
CA GLY A 178 -10.90 5.92 -22.30
C GLY A 178 -12.19 6.39 -22.98
N GLY A 179 -12.29 7.69 -23.24
CA GLY A 179 -13.32 8.30 -24.09
C GLY A 179 -13.64 9.72 -23.62
N GLN A 180 -13.19 10.73 -24.36
CA GLN A 180 -13.20 12.15 -23.99
C GLN A 180 -14.63 12.72 -23.84
N ALA A 181 -15.27 12.49 -22.71
CA ALA A 181 -16.27 13.41 -22.18
C ALA A 181 -15.54 14.32 -21.18
N GLY A 182 -14.87 15.36 -21.71
CA GLY A 182 -14.15 16.30 -20.87
C GLY A 182 -15.10 17.02 -19.92
N VAL A 183 -14.66 17.26 -18.69
CA VAL A 183 -15.51 17.90 -17.68
C VAL A 183 -15.76 19.37 -18.03
N GLY A 184 -16.93 19.91 -17.70
CA GLY A 184 -17.23 21.33 -17.91
C GLY A 184 -16.97 22.15 -16.64
N PHE A 185 -16.39 23.34 -16.77
CA PHE A 185 -16.33 24.27 -15.64
C PHE A 185 -17.73 24.57 -15.09
N GLY A 186 -17.86 24.62 -13.77
CA GLY A 186 -19.14 24.81 -13.07
C GLY A 186 -20.02 23.56 -12.95
N GLN A 187 -19.67 22.46 -13.62
CA GLN A 187 -20.36 21.18 -13.45
C GLN A 187 -20.05 20.57 -12.09
N PHE A 188 -21.03 19.85 -11.53
CA PHE A 188 -20.85 19.18 -10.25
C PHE A 188 -19.76 18.11 -10.36
N CYS A 189 -18.97 18.02 -9.30
CA CYS A 189 -17.85 17.09 -9.23
C CYS A 189 -17.81 16.44 -7.86
N SER A 190 -17.31 15.21 -7.82
CA SER A 190 -17.05 14.48 -6.58
C SER A 190 -15.95 13.46 -6.85
N PRO A 191 -14.94 13.31 -5.98
CA PRO A 191 -14.73 14.03 -4.72
C PRO A 191 -14.10 15.42 -4.90
N VAL A 192 -14.21 16.28 -3.87
CA VAL A 192 -13.46 17.55 -3.80
C VAL A 192 -11.96 17.26 -3.88
N GLY A 193 -11.25 18.03 -4.70
CA GLY A 193 -9.83 17.85 -4.96
C GLY A 193 -9.51 16.97 -6.18
N ALA A 194 -10.50 16.31 -6.80
CA ALA A 194 -10.30 15.61 -8.06
C ALA A 194 -9.77 16.56 -9.15
N THR A 195 -8.92 16.04 -10.03
CA THR A 195 -8.40 16.74 -11.21
C THR A 195 -8.89 16.06 -12.47
N ALA A 196 -9.19 16.85 -13.49
CA ALA A 196 -9.63 16.35 -14.79
C ALA A 196 -9.23 17.35 -15.89
N ILE A 197 -9.30 16.88 -17.14
CA ILE A 197 -9.13 17.72 -18.32
C ILE A 197 -10.51 18.04 -18.87
N THR A 198 -10.76 19.32 -19.13
CA THR A 198 -12.01 19.78 -19.71
C THR A 198 -12.10 19.39 -21.19
N ALA A 199 -13.30 19.50 -21.79
CA ALA A 199 -13.48 19.18 -23.21
C ALA A 199 -12.60 20.04 -24.14
N ASP A 200 -12.25 21.24 -23.68
CA ASP A 200 -11.35 22.20 -24.33
C ASP A 200 -9.88 22.06 -23.90
N GLY A 201 -9.50 20.96 -23.23
CA GLY A 201 -8.10 20.62 -22.94
C GLY A 201 -7.48 21.35 -21.76
N ARG A 202 -8.26 22.12 -20.98
CA ARG A 202 -7.75 22.87 -19.82
C ARG A 202 -7.78 22.01 -18.55
N PRO A 203 -6.77 22.17 -17.66
CA PRO A 203 -6.80 21.51 -16.37
C PRO A 203 -7.90 22.11 -15.48
N ALA A 204 -8.77 21.24 -14.97
CA ALA A 204 -9.79 21.59 -13.99
C ALA A 204 -9.55 20.84 -12.68
N LYS A 205 -9.87 21.51 -11.57
CA LYS A 205 -9.88 20.92 -10.23
C LYS A 205 -11.26 21.07 -9.60
N CYS A 206 -11.67 20.08 -8.84
CA CYS A 206 -12.94 20.07 -8.13
C CYS A 206 -12.81 20.88 -6.83
N PHE A 207 -13.58 21.97 -6.70
CA PHE A 207 -13.59 22.85 -5.53
C PHE A 207 -14.93 22.80 -4.81
N MET A 208 -14.91 22.95 -3.49
CA MET A 208 -16.14 23.14 -2.71
C MET A 208 -16.65 24.57 -2.91
N GLY A 209 -17.86 24.72 -3.46
CA GLY A 209 -18.53 26.01 -3.57
C GLY A 209 -19.00 26.52 -2.20
N LYS A 210 -19.24 27.83 -2.09
CA LYS A 210 -19.82 28.44 -0.88
C LYS A 210 -21.23 27.91 -0.57
N ASP A 211 -21.90 27.32 -1.56
CA ASP A 211 -23.19 26.63 -1.47
C ASP A 211 -23.08 25.20 -0.93
N GLY A 212 -21.89 24.75 -0.54
CA GLY A 212 -21.64 23.39 -0.04
C GLY A 212 -21.68 22.32 -1.13
N ARG A 213 -21.70 22.72 -2.42
CA ARG A 213 -21.71 21.79 -3.55
C ARG A 213 -20.39 21.89 -4.31
N ALA A 214 -19.79 20.75 -4.58
CA ALA A 214 -18.50 20.69 -5.25
C ALA A 214 -18.64 20.83 -6.77
N ARG A 215 -17.84 21.71 -7.39
CA ARG A 215 -17.87 22.01 -8.83
C ARG A 215 -16.47 22.14 -9.44
N TRP A 216 -16.35 21.81 -10.73
CA TRP A 216 -15.11 21.97 -11.49
C TRP A 216 -14.78 23.46 -11.66
N GLY A 217 -13.56 23.86 -11.29
CA GLY A 217 -13.04 25.22 -11.44
C GLY A 217 -11.64 25.22 -12.04
N TYR A 218 -11.12 26.42 -12.32
CA TYR A 218 -9.78 26.60 -12.87
C TYR A 218 -8.70 26.13 -11.90
N HIS A 219 -7.76 25.32 -12.40
CA HIS A 219 -6.56 24.98 -11.67
C HIS A 219 -5.48 26.04 -11.94
N SER A 220 -5.50 27.14 -11.20
CA SER A 220 -4.34 28.04 -11.14
C SER A 220 -3.28 27.35 -10.28
N GLY A 221 -2.27 26.77 -10.94
CA GLY A 221 -1.02 26.39 -10.30
C GLY A 221 -0.23 27.62 -9.88
#